data_AF-A0A923NXY6-F1
#
_entry.id   AF-A0A923NXY6-F1
#
_cell.length_a   1.000
_cell.length_b   1.000
_cell.length_c   1.000
_cell.angle_alpha   90.00
_cell.angle_beta   90.00
_cell.angle_gamma   90.00
#
_symmetry.space_group_name_H-M   'P 1'
#
loop_
_entity.id
_entity.type
_entity.pdbx_description
1 polymer ?
#
loop_
_entity_poly.entity_id
_entity_poly.type
_entity_poly.pdbx_seq_one_letter_code
_entity_poly.pdbx_strand_id
1 'polypeptide(L)'
;MKKHNFTKSVLKILSFSILFNILSPVFSEDTTPLPYEKDEIPQGLKDLRRFEIITLGAIPFVMLDTSLAYSGYRYYKNDFKSEYAPSLFGSNFTQEEQKNIILTSIGISVCIGITDYIFQIIKRSKAKKTTELLNYDDISITPLSEDKEAVKVVPSSEKKVKDIGEDDDVQEVEE
;
A
#
# COMPACT_ATOMS: atom_id res chain seq x y z
N MET A 1 -8.49 -39.50 -27.78
CA MET A 1 -7.61 -38.98 -28.86
C MET A 1 -7.56 -37.44 -29.01
N LYS A 2 -8.09 -36.62 -28.08
CA LYS A 2 -8.19 -35.14 -28.25
C LYS A 2 -7.02 -34.32 -27.66
N LYS A 3 -6.21 -34.92 -26.77
CA LYS A 3 -5.10 -34.24 -26.06
C LYS A 3 -3.97 -33.77 -26.98
N HIS A 4 -3.67 -34.51 -28.06
CA HIS A 4 -2.50 -34.21 -28.90
C HIS A 4 -2.63 -32.93 -29.72
N ASN A 5 -3.85 -32.55 -30.12
CA ASN A 5 -4.09 -31.29 -30.84
C ASN A 5 -4.12 -30.09 -29.88
N PHE A 6 -4.57 -30.28 -28.64
CA PHE A 6 -4.58 -29.23 -27.62
C PHE A 6 -3.17 -28.82 -27.21
N THR A 7 -2.26 -29.79 -26.97
CA THR A 7 -0.87 -29.49 -26.61
C THR A 7 -0.10 -28.79 -27.73
N LYS A 8 -0.34 -29.14 -28.99
CA LYS A 8 0.23 -28.44 -30.16
C LYS A 8 -0.26 -26.99 -30.26
N SER A 9 -1.53 -26.74 -29.98
CA SER A 9 -2.08 -25.37 -29.99
C SER A 9 -1.51 -24.52 -28.85
N VAL A 10 -1.40 -25.06 -27.63
CA VAL A 10 -0.78 -24.37 -26.49
C VAL A 10 0.69 -24.02 -26.78
N LEU A 11 1.44 -24.95 -27.37
CA LEU A 11 2.84 -24.72 -27.73
C LEU A 11 3.00 -23.62 -28.80
N LYS A 12 2.10 -23.54 -29.78
CA LYS A 12 2.08 -22.46 -30.78
C LYS A 12 1.78 -21.10 -30.17
N ILE A 13 0.84 -21.04 -29.22
CA ILE A 13 0.47 -19.79 -28.53
C ILE A 13 1.66 -19.30 -27.68
N LEU A 14 2.32 -20.21 -26.95
CA LEU A 14 3.51 -19.91 -26.18
C LEU A 14 4.65 -19.41 -27.08
N SER A 15 4.89 -20.11 -28.20
CA SER A 15 5.93 -19.72 -29.17
C SER A 15 5.64 -18.36 -29.80
N PHE A 16 4.38 -18.04 -30.08
CA PHE A 16 3.96 -16.74 -30.62
C PHE A 16 4.12 -15.61 -29.59
N SER A 17 3.79 -15.86 -28.32
CA SER A 17 3.99 -14.90 -27.23
C SER A 17 5.46 -14.58 -27.01
N ILE A 18 6.34 -15.59 -27.08
CA ILE A 18 7.80 -15.39 -27.01
C ILE A 18 8.29 -14.59 -28.21
N LEU A 19 7.85 -14.92 -29.43
CA LEU A 19 8.28 -14.24 -30.64
C LEU A 19 7.82 -12.76 -30.70
N PHE A 20 6.63 -12.47 -30.16
CA PHE A 20 6.09 -11.12 -30.09
C PHE A 20 6.91 -10.19 -29.18
N ASN A 21 7.42 -10.71 -28.05
CA ASN A 21 8.27 -9.93 -27.14
C ASN A 21 9.66 -9.63 -27.73
N ILE A 22 10.16 -10.49 -28.64
CA ILE A 22 11.49 -10.32 -29.25
C ILE A 22 11.44 -9.35 -30.45
N LEU A 23 10.27 -9.14 -31.06
CA LEU A 23 10.13 -8.30 -32.26
C LEU A 23 9.94 -6.79 -31.94
N SER A 24 9.68 -6.43 -30.69
CA SER A 24 9.43 -5.04 -30.28
C SER A 24 10.61 -4.06 -30.25
N PRO A 25 11.91 -4.40 -30.32
CA PRO A 25 12.98 -3.41 -30.10
C PRO A 25 13.42 -2.61 -31.35
N VAL A 26 12.63 -2.55 -32.43
CA VAL A 26 13.07 -1.93 -33.71
C VAL A 26 12.92 -0.40 -33.76
N PHE A 27 12.30 0.24 -32.76
CA PHE A 27 12.28 1.71 -32.63
C PHE A 27 13.14 2.12 -31.43
N SER A 28 14.44 2.32 -31.67
CA SER A 28 15.34 2.89 -30.67
C SER A 28 15.72 4.32 -31.09
N GLU A 29 15.07 5.31 -30.48
CA GLU A 29 15.61 6.67 -30.39
C GLU A 29 16.80 6.69 -29.39
N ASP A 30 17.51 7.81 -29.35
CA ASP A 30 18.70 8.06 -28.52
C ASP A 30 18.53 7.47 -27.10
N THR A 31 19.39 6.53 -26.74
CA THR A 31 19.26 5.68 -25.55
C THR A 31 19.89 6.29 -24.31
N THR A 32 20.25 7.57 -24.36
CA THR A 32 20.65 8.31 -23.18
C THR A 32 19.46 8.40 -22.22
N PRO A 33 19.54 7.80 -21.02
CA PRO A 33 18.41 7.78 -20.11
C PRO A 33 18.16 9.21 -19.61
N LEU A 34 17.07 9.81 -20.07
CA LEU A 34 16.57 11.05 -19.50
C LEU A 34 16.07 10.78 -18.07
N PRO A 35 16.24 11.74 -17.14
CA PRO A 35 15.64 11.62 -15.80
C PRO A 35 14.13 11.44 -15.90
N TYR A 36 13.59 10.45 -15.18
CA TYR A 36 12.14 10.16 -15.18
C TYR A 36 11.31 11.39 -14.83
N GLU A 37 10.42 11.80 -15.74
CA GLU A 37 9.39 12.78 -15.42
C GLU A 37 8.25 12.15 -14.60
N LYS A 38 7.57 12.96 -13.78
CA LYS A 38 6.54 12.48 -12.83
C LYS A 38 5.36 11.79 -13.53
N ASP A 39 5.11 12.18 -14.77
CA ASP A 39 3.92 11.83 -15.55
C ASP A 39 4.20 10.84 -16.69
N GLU A 40 5.45 10.38 -16.85
CA GLU A 40 5.84 9.41 -17.88
C GLU A 40 5.12 8.06 -17.76
N ILE A 41 4.80 7.63 -16.53
CA ILE A 41 4.15 6.35 -16.27
C ILE A 41 2.70 6.60 -15.83
N PRO A 42 1.71 6.14 -16.62
CA PRO A 42 0.31 6.19 -16.24
C PRO A 42 0.07 5.60 -14.85
N GLN A 43 -0.76 6.28 -14.06
CA GLN A 43 -1.02 5.86 -12.67
C GLN A 43 -1.61 4.45 -12.57
N GLY A 44 -2.41 4.02 -13.55
CA GLY A 44 -2.94 2.65 -13.59
C GLY A 44 -1.84 1.58 -13.70
N LEU A 45 -0.76 1.86 -14.45
CA LEU A 45 0.39 0.95 -14.55
C LEU A 45 1.22 0.94 -13.27
N LYS A 46 1.33 2.09 -12.59
CA LYS A 46 1.94 2.17 -11.24
C LYS A 46 1.15 1.30 -10.25
N ASP A 47 -0.17 1.37 -10.30
CA ASP A 47 -1.05 0.59 -9.42
C ASP A 47 -0.99 -0.93 -9.76
N LEU A 48 -0.95 -1.31 -11.05
CA LEU A 48 -0.81 -2.70 -11.48
C LEU A 48 0.54 -3.31 -11.04
N ARG A 49 1.63 -2.55 -11.16
CA ARG A 49 2.94 -2.98 -10.66
C ARG A 49 2.90 -3.26 -9.17
N ARG A 50 2.24 -2.39 -8.39
CA ARG A 50 2.11 -2.57 -6.94
C ARG A 50 1.26 -3.80 -6.61
N PHE A 51 0.17 -4.02 -7.36
CA PHE A 51 -0.63 -5.23 -7.24
C PHE A 51 0.18 -6.50 -7.50
N GLU A 52 0.97 -6.56 -8.57
CA GLU A 52 1.84 -7.70 -8.89
C GLU A 52 2.85 -7.97 -7.78
N ILE A 53 3.56 -6.93 -7.33
CA ILE A 53 4.56 -7.05 -6.27
C ILE A 53 3.94 -7.61 -4.98
N ILE A 54 2.76 -7.12 -4.60
CA ILE A 54 2.09 -7.56 -3.37
C ILE A 54 1.55 -8.97 -3.53
N THR A 55 0.86 -9.28 -4.63
CA THR A 55 0.27 -10.61 -4.85
C THR A 55 1.34 -11.68 -4.94
N LEU A 56 2.34 -11.51 -5.83
CA LEU A 56 3.40 -12.49 -6.02
C LEU A 56 4.34 -12.56 -4.82
N GLY A 57 4.63 -11.41 -4.19
CA GLY A 57 5.46 -11.34 -2.99
C GLY A 57 4.82 -12.00 -1.75
N ALA A 58 3.49 -12.02 -1.67
CA ALA A 58 2.77 -12.61 -0.55
C ALA A 58 2.68 -14.14 -0.61
N ILE A 59 2.72 -14.74 -1.81
CA ILE A 59 2.55 -16.19 -2.01
C ILE A 59 3.39 -17.06 -1.07
N PRO A 60 4.71 -16.88 -0.91
CA PRO A 60 5.51 -17.76 -0.05
C PRO A 60 5.08 -17.70 1.43
N PHE A 61 4.70 -16.52 1.93
CA PHE A 61 4.27 -16.35 3.31
C PHE A 61 2.88 -16.92 3.55
N VAL A 62 1.94 -16.59 2.65
CA VAL A 62 0.58 -17.13 2.71
C VAL A 62 0.59 -18.65 2.56
N MET A 63 1.48 -19.22 1.75
CA MET A 63 1.63 -20.67 1.62
C MET A 63 2.12 -21.34 2.90
N LEU A 64 3.04 -20.70 3.64
CA LEU A 64 3.48 -21.20 4.95
C LEU A 64 2.32 -21.15 5.95
N ASP A 65 1.58 -20.04 5.98
CA ASP A 65 0.42 -19.87 6.86
C ASP A 65 -0.69 -20.89 6.54
N THR A 66 -1.01 -21.09 5.25
CA THR A 66 -2.02 -22.08 4.86
C THR A 66 -1.56 -23.50 5.15
N SER A 67 -0.28 -23.82 4.96
CA SER A 67 0.28 -25.13 5.30
C SER A 67 0.18 -25.40 6.81
N LEU A 68 0.55 -24.40 7.62
CA LEU A 68 0.45 -24.49 9.08
C LEU A 68 -1.01 -24.64 9.52
N ALA A 69 -1.90 -23.76 9.06
CA ALA A 69 -3.32 -23.78 9.39
C ALA A 69 -3.99 -25.09 8.97
N TYR A 70 -3.69 -25.58 7.78
CA TYR A 70 -4.20 -26.87 7.29
C TYR A 70 -3.69 -28.03 8.14
N SER A 71 -2.39 -28.05 8.49
CA SER A 71 -1.81 -29.10 9.33
C SER A 71 -2.40 -29.09 10.74
N GLY A 72 -2.61 -27.91 11.34
CA GLY A 72 -3.26 -27.76 12.65
C GLY A 72 -4.72 -28.21 12.62
N TYR A 73 -5.46 -27.86 11.57
CA TYR A 73 -6.84 -28.32 11.36
C TYR A 73 -6.91 -29.84 11.21
N ARG A 74 -6.02 -30.43 10.41
CA ARG A 74 -5.91 -31.89 10.24
C ARG A 74 -5.55 -32.57 11.56
N TYR A 75 -4.63 -32.01 12.34
CA TYR A 75 -4.23 -32.55 13.64
C TYR A 75 -5.40 -32.60 14.62
N TYR A 76 -6.14 -31.49 14.72
CA TYR A 76 -7.34 -31.39 15.56
C TYR A 76 -8.41 -32.41 15.15
N LYS A 77 -8.68 -32.53 13.83
CA LYS A 77 -9.69 -33.45 13.31
C LYS A 77 -9.34 -34.94 13.54
N ASN A 78 -8.06 -35.27 13.70
CA ASN A 78 -7.58 -36.64 13.88
C ASN A 78 -7.24 -36.95 15.35
N ASP A 79 -7.95 -36.34 16.30
CA ASP A 79 -7.82 -36.59 17.75
C ASP A 79 -6.39 -36.43 18.27
N PHE A 80 -5.64 -35.46 17.72
CA PHE A 80 -4.27 -35.16 18.15
C PHE A 80 -3.27 -36.33 18.02
N LYS A 81 -3.53 -37.28 17.11
CA LYS A 81 -2.61 -38.38 16.82
C LYS A 81 -1.26 -37.86 16.30
N SER A 82 -0.17 -38.39 16.84
CA SER A 82 1.21 -37.96 16.52
C SER A 82 1.57 -38.02 15.03
N GLU A 83 0.91 -38.87 14.25
CA GLU A 83 1.11 -38.98 12.79
C GLU A 83 0.69 -37.71 12.03
N TYR A 84 -0.27 -36.96 12.58
CA TYR A 84 -0.77 -35.71 12.01
C TYR A 84 -0.20 -34.47 12.68
N ALA A 85 0.93 -34.60 13.40
CA ALA A 85 1.57 -33.46 14.04
C ALA A 85 1.79 -32.32 13.03
N PRO A 86 1.52 -31.05 13.42
CA PRO A 86 1.59 -29.93 12.50
C PRO A 86 3.02 -29.75 11.98
N SER A 87 3.14 -29.61 10.67
CA SER A 87 4.42 -29.39 9.99
C SER A 87 4.28 -28.25 8.98
N LEU A 88 5.28 -27.37 8.98
CA LEU A 88 5.38 -26.25 8.05
C LEU A 88 5.76 -26.71 6.65
N PHE A 89 6.60 -27.75 6.55
CA PHE A 89 7.11 -28.29 5.31
C PHE A 89 6.61 -29.72 5.20
N GLY A 90 5.50 -29.88 4.50
CA GLY A 90 4.71 -31.11 4.47
C GLY A 90 5.46 -32.31 3.90
N SER A 91 6.06 -33.12 4.78
CA SER A 91 6.56 -34.45 4.43
C SER A 91 5.44 -35.47 4.25
N ASN A 92 4.25 -35.22 4.82
CA ASN A 92 3.13 -36.17 4.92
C ASN A 92 1.84 -35.69 4.23
N PHE A 93 1.92 -34.69 3.34
CA PHE A 93 0.76 -34.25 2.57
C PHE A 93 0.61 -35.06 1.29
N THR A 94 -0.61 -35.48 1.00
CA THR A 94 -0.95 -36.08 -0.30
C THR A 94 -0.90 -35.02 -1.41
N GLN A 95 -0.78 -35.44 -2.67
CA GLN A 95 -0.77 -34.50 -3.81
C GLN A 95 -2.03 -33.63 -3.89
N GLU A 96 -3.19 -34.16 -3.49
CA GLU A 96 -4.44 -33.42 -3.47
C GLU A 96 -4.44 -32.35 -2.39
N GLU A 97 -3.93 -32.67 -1.20
CA GLU A 97 -3.78 -31.71 -0.10
C GLU A 97 -2.81 -30.58 -0.48
N GLN A 98 -1.65 -30.92 -1.06
CA GLN A 98 -0.68 -29.92 -1.54
C GLN A 98 -1.28 -29.00 -2.59
N LYS A 99 -2.03 -29.53 -3.55
CA LYS A 99 -2.71 -28.74 -4.57
C LYS A 99 -3.73 -27.77 -3.95
N ASN A 100 -4.48 -28.22 -2.95
CA ASN A 100 -5.45 -27.38 -2.25
C ASN A 100 -4.77 -26.27 -1.44
N ILE A 101 -3.65 -26.59 -0.77
CA ILE A 101 -2.85 -25.60 -0.03
C ILE A 101 -2.30 -24.52 -0.98
N ILE A 102 -1.78 -24.93 -2.14
CA ILE A 102 -1.27 -23.99 -3.15
C ILE A 102 -2.40 -23.15 -3.76
N LEU A 103 -3.55 -23.77 -4.06
CA LEU A 103 -4.69 -23.04 -4.63
C LEU A 103 -5.24 -22.01 -3.64
N THR A 104 -5.39 -22.39 -2.38
CA THR A 104 -5.86 -21.50 -1.33
C THR A 104 -4.88 -20.36 -1.06
N SER A 105 -3.57 -20.63 -1.05
CA SER A 105 -2.57 -19.59 -0.83
C SER A 105 -2.53 -18.57 -1.98
N ILE A 106 -2.63 -19.02 -3.23
CA ILE A 106 -2.74 -18.12 -4.39
C ILE A 106 -4.01 -17.27 -4.28
N GLY A 107 -5.15 -17.88 -3.94
CA GLY A 107 -6.42 -17.17 -3.78
C GLY A 107 -6.34 -16.06 -2.73
N ILE A 108 -5.83 -16.37 -1.54
CA ILE A 108 -5.66 -15.40 -0.45
C ILE A 108 -4.68 -14.29 -0.86
N SER A 109 -3.57 -14.62 -1.52
CA SER A 109 -2.58 -13.64 -1.97
C SER A 109 -3.18 -12.64 -2.96
N VAL A 110 -4.01 -13.12 -3.90
CA VAL A 110 -4.76 -12.25 -4.82
C VAL A 110 -5.72 -11.34 -4.07
N CYS A 111 -6.45 -11.84 -3.07
CA CYS A 111 -7.34 -11.02 -2.24
C CYS A 111 -6.58 -9.91 -1.49
N ILE A 112 -5.39 -10.19 -0.97
CA ILE A 112 -4.53 -9.19 -0.33
C ILE A 112 -4.13 -8.10 -1.33
N GLY A 113 -3.69 -8.48 -2.53
CA GLY A 113 -3.36 -7.52 -3.59
C GLY A 113 -4.56 -6.68 -4.04
N ILE A 114 -5.74 -7.27 -4.20
CA ILE A 114 -6.97 -6.55 -4.55
C ILE A 114 -7.32 -5.53 -3.44
N THR A 115 -7.18 -5.94 -2.17
CA THR A 115 -7.46 -5.06 -1.03
C THR A 115 -6.54 -3.83 -1.05
N ASP A 116 -5.24 -4.03 -1.30
CA ASP A 116 -4.29 -2.91 -1.43
C ASP A 116 -4.61 -2.02 -2.65
N TYR A 117 -4.97 -2.63 -3.78
CA TYR A 117 -5.37 -1.89 -4.99
C TYR A 117 -6.59 -1.00 -4.74
N ILE A 118 -7.62 -1.53 -4.08
CA ILE A 118 -8.82 -0.76 -3.71
C ILE A 118 -8.45 0.39 -2.75
N PHE A 119 -7.59 0.12 -1.76
CA PHE A 119 -7.15 1.15 -0.81
C PHE A 119 -6.44 2.32 -1.53
N GLN A 120 -5.60 2.01 -2.52
CA GLN A 120 -4.90 3.02 -3.31
C GLN A 120 -5.88 3.89 -4.14
N ILE A 121 -6.92 3.27 -4.72
CA ILE A 121 -7.97 4.00 -5.44
C ILE A 121 -8.72 4.94 -4.49
N ILE A 122 -9.12 4.45 -3.32
CA ILE A 122 -9.86 5.25 -2.32
C ILE A 122 -9.01 6.42 -1.83
N LYS A 123 -7.75 6.16 -1.48
CA LYS A 123 -6.80 7.18 -1.02
C LYS A 123 -6.62 8.28 -2.08
N ARG A 124 -6.47 7.90 -3.35
CA ARG A 124 -6.34 8.85 -4.46
C ARG A 124 -7.62 9.65 -4.67
N SER A 125 -8.80 9.03 -4.56
CA SER A 125 -10.09 9.73 -4.68
C SER A 125 -10.25 10.82 -3.61
N LYS A 126 -9.83 10.54 -2.36
CA LYS A 126 -9.82 11.53 -1.27
C LYS A 126 -8.80 12.65 -1.50
N ALA A 127 -7.61 12.30 -1.98
CA ALA A 127 -6.55 13.27 -2.27
C ALA A 127 -6.98 14.26 -3.36
N LYS A 128 -7.60 13.78 -4.46
CA LYS A 128 -8.12 14.65 -5.52
C LYS A 128 -9.13 15.68 -5.02
N LYS A 129 -10.11 15.25 -4.21
CA LYS A 129 -11.09 16.15 -3.60
C LYS A 129 -10.45 17.22 -2.71
N THR A 130 -9.40 16.86 -1.98
CA THR A 130 -8.69 17.80 -1.10
C THR A 130 -7.88 18.80 -1.91
N THR A 131 -7.21 18.36 -2.98
CA THR A 131 -6.47 19.24 -3.89
C THR A 131 -7.40 20.18 -4.66
N GLU A 132 -8.57 19.72 -5.11
CA GLU A 132 -9.58 20.58 -5.76
C GLU A 132 -10.10 21.68 -4.84
N LEU A 133 -10.23 21.41 -3.54
CA LEU A 133 -10.61 22.42 -2.53
C LEU A 133 -9.49 23.44 -2.23
N LEU A 134 -8.22 23.03 -2.36
CA LEU A 134 -7.06 23.90 -2.16
C LEU A 134 -6.68 24.69 -3.42
N ASN A 135 -7.07 24.22 -4.60
CA ASN A 135 -6.84 24.88 -5.89
C ASN A 135 -7.92 25.95 -6.20
N TYR A 136 -8.72 26.34 -5.19
CA TYR A 136 -9.59 27.52 -5.23
C TYR A 136 -8.74 28.79 -5.01
N ASP A 137 -7.68 28.93 -5.82
CA ASP A 137 -6.71 30.02 -5.81
C ASP A 137 -7.25 31.32 -6.44
N ASP A 138 -8.57 31.51 -6.48
CA ASP A 138 -9.20 32.83 -6.68
C ASP A 138 -9.70 33.43 -5.36
N ILE A 139 -9.01 33.11 -4.26
CA ILE A 139 -9.09 33.89 -3.04
C ILE A 139 -7.75 34.58 -2.89
N SER A 140 -7.60 35.72 -3.55
CA SER A 140 -6.49 36.64 -3.29
C SER A 140 -6.64 37.18 -1.88
N ILE A 141 -5.85 36.64 -0.94
CA ILE A 141 -5.73 37.23 0.39
C ILE A 141 -4.99 38.55 0.20
N THR A 142 -5.74 39.62 -0.02
CA THR A 142 -5.19 40.97 0.03
C THR A 142 -4.93 41.24 1.51
N PRO A 143 -3.67 41.39 1.95
CA PRO A 143 -3.43 41.79 3.33
C PRO A 143 -4.10 43.14 3.55
N LEU A 144 -5.07 43.18 4.46
CA LEU A 144 -5.68 44.43 4.88
C LEU A 144 -4.57 45.24 5.57
N SER A 145 -4.09 46.32 4.93
CA SER A 145 -3.17 47.23 5.57
C SER A 145 -3.81 47.77 6.84
N GLU A 146 -3.12 47.71 7.98
CA GLU A 146 -3.57 48.34 9.22
C GLU A 146 -3.82 49.83 8.94
N ASP A 147 -5.09 50.21 9.02
CA ASP A 147 -5.48 51.60 8.91
C ASP A 147 -4.97 52.34 10.17
N LYS A 148 -4.33 53.50 9.98
CA LYS A 148 -3.68 54.22 11.10
C LYS A 148 -4.68 54.70 12.16
N GLU A 149 -5.97 54.68 11.84
CA GLU A 149 -7.07 55.06 12.73
C GLU A 149 -7.80 53.84 13.35
N ALA A 150 -7.36 52.61 13.07
CA ALA A 150 -7.99 51.41 13.61
C ALA A 150 -7.75 51.28 15.13
N VAL A 151 -8.83 51.32 15.91
CA VAL A 151 -8.80 51.08 17.35
C VAL A 151 -8.44 49.62 17.62
N LYS A 152 -7.27 49.36 18.19
CA LYS A 152 -6.87 48.02 18.67
C LYS A 152 -7.86 47.54 19.73
N VAL A 153 -8.68 46.57 19.37
CA VAL A 153 -9.52 45.85 20.33
C VAL A 153 -8.63 44.82 21.02
N VAL A 154 -8.18 45.13 22.23
CA VAL A 154 -7.44 44.17 23.06
C VAL A 154 -8.42 43.07 23.49
N PRO A 155 -8.16 41.79 23.20
CA PRO A 155 -9.00 40.71 23.67
C PRO A 155 -8.96 40.62 25.21
N SER A 156 -10.13 40.50 25.81
CA SER A 156 -10.38 40.56 27.26
C SER A 156 -9.57 39.57 28.13
N SER A 157 -8.91 38.58 27.51
CA SER A 157 -8.11 37.57 28.21
C SER A 157 -6.80 38.09 28.81
N GLU A 158 -6.28 39.25 28.39
CA GLU A 158 -5.03 39.82 28.93
C GLU A 158 -5.21 40.67 30.20
N LYS A 159 -6.45 40.96 30.62
CA LYS A 159 -6.71 41.74 31.84
C LYS A 159 -6.48 40.96 33.14
N LYS A 160 -6.30 39.64 33.09
CA LYS A 160 -6.35 38.76 34.27
C LYS A 160 -4.99 38.25 34.76
N VAL A 161 -3.90 38.96 34.48
CA VAL A 161 -2.54 38.57 34.95
C VAL A 161 -1.89 39.65 35.85
N LYS A 162 -2.57 40.76 36.15
CA LYS A 162 -2.01 41.84 36.97
C LYS A 162 -2.36 41.84 38.47
N ASP A 163 -3.16 40.88 38.94
CA ASP A 163 -3.57 40.81 40.35
C ASP A 163 -3.25 39.43 40.99
N ILE A 164 -1.97 39.03 41.00
CA ILE A 164 -1.46 38.05 41.97
C ILE A 164 -0.04 38.51 42.33
N GLY A 165 0.14 38.86 43.61
CA GLY A 165 1.15 39.79 44.08
C GLY A 165 2.54 39.22 44.34
N GLU A 166 3.42 40.16 44.67
CA GLU A 166 4.73 39.95 45.30
C GLU A 166 5.08 41.27 46.02
N ASP A 167 4.39 41.52 47.13
CA ASP A 167 4.91 42.34 48.22
C ASP A 167 5.76 41.39 49.06
N ASP A 168 7.09 41.54 49.02
CA ASP A 168 7.97 41.07 50.09
C ASP A 168 9.12 42.09 50.21
N ASP A 169 9.00 42.91 51.25
CA ASP A 169 10.01 43.84 51.73
C ASP A 169 11.25 43.07 52.22
N VAL A 170 12.43 43.37 51.66
CA VAL A 170 13.72 43.06 52.29
C VAL A 170 14.48 44.36 52.48
N GLN A 171 14.57 44.78 53.74
CA GLN A 171 15.30 45.97 54.19
C GLN A 171 16.81 45.69 54.16
N GLU A 172 17.57 46.58 53.51
CA GLU A 172 19.02 46.71 53.69
C GLU A 172 19.32 47.25 55.09
N VAL A 173 20.23 46.58 55.82
CA VAL A 173 20.86 47.11 57.03
C VAL A 173 22.35 47.27 56.72
N GLU A 174 22.78 48.51 56.52
CA GLU A 174 24.19 48.92 56.64
C GLU A 174 24.52 49.21 58.12
N GLU A 175 25.67 48.70 58.56
CA GLU A 175 26.43 48.88 59.83
C GLU A 175 25.69 49.00 61.18
#